data_AF-A0A1J5M622-F1
#
_entry.id   AF-A0A1J5M622-F1
#
_cell.length_a   1.000
_cell.length_b   1.000
_cell.length_c   1.000
_cell.angle_alpha   90.00
_cell.angle_beta   90.00
_cell.angle_gamma   90.00
#
_symmetry.space_group_name_H-M   'P 1'
#
loop_
_entity.id
_entity.type
_entity.pdbx_description
1 polymer ?
#
loop_
_entity_poly.entity_id
_entity_poly.type
_entity_poly.pdbx_seq_one_letter_code
_entity_poly.pdbx_strand_id
1 'polypeptide(L)'
;MDKLKIKITIGGRVYPLSVNSANEEEGMRKAAKKINDLIQKFEQNYAVSDKQDVLAMCALQFAAALEIQTINKDSDLEEATKKIETLNQLVSSHLK
;
A
#
# COMPACT_ATOMS: atom_id res chain seq x y z
N MET A 1 13.41 -0.17 24.97
CA MET A 1 12.30 -0.68 24.15
C MET A 1 12.79 -1.97 23.51
N ASP A 2 12.27 -3.10 23.96
CA ASP A 2 12.75 -4.41 23.53
C ASP A 2 12.25 -4.74 22.12
N LYS A 3 13.17 -5.11 21.23
CA LYS A 3 12.85 -5.58 19.89
C LYS A 3 12.26 -6.98 19.97
N LEU A 4 11.04 -7.15 19.47
CA LEU A 4 10.36 -8.44 19.36
C LEU A 4 10.89 -9.18 18.14
N LYS A 5 11.34 -10.42 18.32
CA LYS A 5 11.74 -11.28 17.20
C LYS A 5 10.55 -12.10 16.72
N ILE A 6 10.22 -11.98 15.44
CA ILE A 6 9.13 -12.73 14.80
C ILE A 6 9.63 -13.53 13.61
N LYS A 7 8.83 -14.52 13.20
CA LYS A 7 9.03 -15.29 11.98
C LYS A 7 7.83 -15.09 11.07
N ILE A 8 8.07 -14.64 9.84
CA ILE A 8 7.04 -14.40 8.83
C ILE A 8 7.25 -15.35 7.67
N THR A 9 6.17 -15.90 7.12
CA THR A 9 6.23 -16.81 5.96
C THR A 9 5.68 -16.12 4.72
N ILE A 10 6.47 -16.08 3.65
CA ILE A 10 6.11 -15.48 2.36
C ILE A 10 6.51 -16.44 1.24
N GLY A 11 5.58 -16.81 0.35
CA GLY A 11 5.85 -17.68 -0.81
C GLY A 11 6.45 -19.04 -0.44
N GLY A 12 6.14 -19.55 0.76
CA GLY A 12 6.69 -20.80 1.31
C GLY A 12 8.08 -20.67 1.94
N ARG A 13 8.63 -19.45 2.10
CA ARG A 13 9.91 -19.19 2.77
C ARG A 13 9.69 -18.46 4.10
N VAL A 14 10.42 -18.87 5.14
CA VAL A 14 10.35 -18.27 6.48
C VAL A 14 11.47 -17.25 6.66
N TYR A 15 11.09 -16.02 7.00
CA TYR A 15 11.99 -14.90 7.24
C TYR A 15 11.94 -14.50 8.73
N PRO A 16 13.07 -14.59 9.46
CA PRO A 16 13.18 -14.05 10.80
C PRO A 16 13.34 -12.53 10.74
N LEU A 17 12.53 -11.78 11.49
CA LEU A 17 12.52 -10.32 11.53
C LEU A 17 12.52 -9.83 12.97
N SER A 18 13.01 -8.62 13.19
CA SER A 18 12.94 -7.93 14.48
C SER A 18 12.07 -6.69 14.33
N VAL A 19 10.99 -6.60 15.09
CA VAL A 19 10.03 -5.49 15.09
C VAL A 19 10.11 -4.74 16.41
N ASN A 20 9.80 -3.45 16.40
CA ASN A 20 9.99 -2.57 17.56
C ASN A 20 8.69 -2.40 18.39
N SER A 21 7.54 -2.80 17.86
CA SER A 21 6.23 -2.67 18.52
C SER A 21 5.25 -3.76 18.12
N ALA A 22 4.21 -3.97 18.93
CA ALA A 22 3.11 -4.91 18.62
C ALA A 22 2.31 -4.47 17.38
N ASN A 23 2.11 -3.16 17.17
CA ASN A 23 1.44 -2.65 15.96
C ASN A 23 2.24 -2.93 14.69
N GLU A 24 3.57 -2.81 14.76
CA GLU A 24 4.45 -3.15 13.65
C GLU A 24 4.38 -4.66 13.34
N GLU A 25 4.35 -5.50 14.36
CA GLU A 25 4.18 -6.95 14.22
C GLU A 25 2.88 -7.31 13.47
N GLU A 26 1.75 -6.74 13.91
CA GLU A 26 0.45 -6.96 13.29
C GLU A 26 0.44 -6.49 11.83
N GLY A 27 1.01 -5.30 11.57
CA GLY A 27 1.15 -4.75 10.22
C GLY A 27 1.96 -5.68 9.31
N MET A 28 3.09 -6.18 9.80
CA MET A 28 3.95 -7.09 9.04
C MET A 28 3.26 -8.43 8.76
N ARG A 29 2.49 -8.99 9.71
CA ARG A 29 1.71 -10.21 9.47
C ARG A 29 0.60 -10.01 8.45
N LYS A 30 -0.14 -8.89 8.53
CA LYS A 30 -1.19 -8.55 7.55
C LYS A 30 -0.60 -8.38 6.14
N ALA A 31 0.54 -7.71 6.03
CA ALA A 31 1.24 -7.54 4.76
C ALA A 31 1.66 -8.89 4.16
N ALA A 32 2.28 -9.76 4.96
CA ALA A 32 2.69 -11.09 4.51
C ALA A 32 1.50 -11.95 4.04
N LYS A 33 0.36 -11.90 4.74
CA LYS A 33 -0.86 -12.58 4.32
C LYS A 33 -1.33 -12.08 2.94
N LYS A 34 -1.41 -10.76 2.75
CA LYS A 34 -1.80 -10.17 1.46
C LYS A 34 -0.87 -10.57 0.32
N ILE A 35 0.45 -10.62 0.57
CA ILE A 35 1.42 -11.08 -0.44
C ILE A 35 1.15 -12.54 -0.80
N ASN A 36 0.96 -13.42 0.18
CA ASN A 36 0.68 -14.83 -0.07
C ASN A 36 -0.63 -15.05 -0.84
N ASP A 37 -1.67 -14.29 -0.52
CA ASP A 37 -2.95 -14.34 -1.23
C ASP A 37 -2.77 -13.94 -2.71
N LEU A 38 -1.94 -12.92 -2.99
CA LEU A 38 -1.61 -12.51 -4.36
C LEU A 38 -0.76 -13.54 -5.09
N ILE A 39 0.25 -14.11 -4.42
CA ILE A 39 1.06 -15.20 -5.00
C ILE A 39 0.15 -16.34 -5.44
N GLN A 40 -0.74 -16.80 -4.56
CA GLN A 40 -1.70 -17.86 -4.87
C GLN A 40 -2.59 -17.49 -6.06
N LYS A 41 -3.06 -16.24 -6.13
CA LYS A 41 -3.86 -15.76 -7.26
C LYS A 41 -3.06 -15.76 -8.57
N PHE A 42 -1.79 -15.37 -8.55
CA PHE A 42 -0.96 -15.37 -9.76
C PHE A 42 -0.59 -16.79 -10.19
N GLU A 43 -0.23 -17.69 -9.25
CA GLU A 43 0.04 -19.10 -9.53
C GLU A 43 -1.19 -19.83 -10.11
N GLN A 44 -2.41 -19.44 -9.71
CA GLN A 44 -3.65 -20.01 -10.25
C GLN A 44 -3.99 -19.47 -11.65
N ASN A 45 -3.82 -18.16 -11.88
CA ASN A 45 -4.29 -17.51 -13.11
C ASN A 45 -3.26 -17.50 -14.23
N TYR A 46 -1.98 -17.61 -13.89
CA TYR A 46 -0.89 -17.60 -14.83
C TYR A 46 -0.04 -18.83 -14.50
N ALA A 47 0.29 -19.65 -15.49
CA ALA A 47 1.17 -20.80 -15.33
C ALA A 47 2.64 -20.39 -15.05
N VAL A 48 2.83 -19.32 -14.26
CA VAL A 48 4.11 -18.77 -13.84
C VAL A 48 4.69 -19.75 -12.84
N SER A 49 5.65 -20.52 -13.32
CA SER A 49 6.29 -21.57 -12.53
C SER A 49 7.42 -21.02 -11.64
N ASP A 50 7.92 -19.81 -11.92
CA ASP A 50 8.97 -19.18 -11.12
C ASP A 50 8.38 -18.28 -10.03
N LYS A 51 8.61 -18.69 -8.78
CA LYS A 51 8.19 -17.95 -7.58
C LYS A 51 8.84 -16.56 -7.49
N GLN A 52 10.00 -16.35 -8.12
CA GLN A 52 10.66 -15.05 -8.14
C GLN A 52 9.90 -14.06 -9.02
N ASP A 53 9.43 -14.49 -10.19
CA ASP A 53 8.66 -13.65 -11.10
C ASP A 53 7.29 -13.29 -10.52
N VAL A 54 6.63 -14.25 -9.86
CA VAL A 54 5.37 -13.98 -9.14
C VAL A 54 5.59 -12.94 -8.03
N LEU A 55 6.70 -13.02 -7.29
CA LEU A 55 7.04 -12.02 -6.28
C LEU A 55 7.31 -10.64 -6.89
N ALA A 56 7.97 -10.58 -8.05
CA ALA A 56 8.19 -9.33 -8.77
C ALA A 56 6.88 -8.70 -9.25
N MET A 57 5.93 -9.50 -9.75
CA MET A 57 4.59 -9.03 -10.12
C MET A 57 3.83 -8.49 -8.90
N CYS A 58 3.90 -9.17 -7.75
CA CYS A 58 3.32 -8.67 -6.50
C CYS A 58 3.95 -7.33 -6.09
N ALA A 59 5.28 -7.20 -6.16
CA ALA A 59 5.97 -5.97 -5.83
C ALA A 59 5.54 -4.80 -6.73
N LEU A 60 5.45 -5.03 -8.04
CA LEU A 60 4.97 -4.04 -9.00
C LEU A 60 3.53 -3.62 -8.71
N GLN A 61 2.63 -4.57 -8.45
CA GLN A 61 1.23 -4.29 -8.13
C GLN A 61 1.09 -3.40 -6.89
N PHE A 62 1.88 -3.66 -5.84
CA PHE A 62 1.87 -2.84 -4.63
C PHE A 62 2.49 -1.46 -4.85
N ALA A 63 3.63 -1.39 -5.55
CA ALA A 63 4.27 -0.12 -5.88
C ALA A 63 3.35 0.77 -6.74
N ALA A 64 2.74 0.21 -7.79
CA ALA A 64 1.79 0.91 -8.64
C ALA A 64 0.57 1.42 -7.86
N ALA A 65 0.03 0.62 -6.93
CA ALA A 65 -1.09 1.05 -6.09
C ALA A 65 -0.72 2.26 -5.20
N LEU A 66 0.50 2.32 -4.68
CA LEU A 66 1.00 3.45 -3.90
C LEU A 66 1.18 4.70 -4.78
N GLU A 67 1.79 4.56 -5.95
CA GLU A 67 1.97 5.67 -6.90
C GLU A 67 0.61 6.24 -7.37
N ILE A 68 -0.34 5.38 -7.74
CA ILE A 68 -1.69 5.78 -8.12
C ILE A 68 -2.39 6.52 -6.97
N GLN A 69 -2.23 6.06 -5.73
CA GLN A 69 -2.80 6.74 -4.57
C GLN A 69 -2.21 8.14 -4.36
N THR A 70 -0.90 8.32 -4.60
CA THR A 70 -0.24 9.63 -4.53
C THR A 70 -0.77 10.57 -5.61
N ILE A 71 -0.85 10.09 -6.86
CA ILE A 71 -1.42 10.86 -7.98
C ILE A 71 -2.85 11.33 -7.67
N ASN A 72 -3.69 10.44 -7.14
CA ASN A 72 -5.07 10.77 -6.81
C ASN A 72 -5.16 11.77 -5.66
N LYS A 73 -4.31 11.68 -4.63
CA LYS A 73 -4.30 12.65 -3.52
C LYS A 73 -3.93 14.06 -3.98
N ASP A 74 -2.97 14.18 -4.89
CA ASP A 74 -2.59 15.48 -5.44
C ASP A 74 -3.75 16.09 -6.24
N SER A 75 -4.47 15.27 -7.02
CA SER A 75 -5.70 15.67 -7.71
C SER A 75 -6.80 16.13 -6.74
N ASP A 76 -7.04 15.37 -5.67
CA ASP A 76 -8.08 15.68 -4.67
C ASP A 76 -7.78 17.01 -3.94
N LEU A 77 -6.50 17.25 -3.61
CA LEU A 77 -6.06 18.51 -3.00
C LEU A 77 -6.22 19.70 -3.95
N GLU A 78 -5.87 19.53 -5.22
CA GLU A 78 -6.04 20.59 -6.22
C GLU A 78 -7.53 20.94 -6.41
N GLU A 79 -8.40 19.94 -6.46
CA GLU A 79 -9.86 20.15 -6.56
C GLU A 79 -10.44 20.82 -5.31
N ALA A 80 -10.00 20.39 -4.12
CA ALA A 80 -10.39 21.03 -2.86
C ALA A 80 -9.96 22.50 -2.81
N THR A 81 -8.76 22.81 -3.28
CA THR A 81 -8.24 24.19 -3.32
C THR A 81 -9.05 25.06 -4.28
N LYS A 82 -9.35 24.57 -5.49
CA LYS A 82 -10.23 25.27 -6.45
C LYS A 82 -11.62 25.54 -5.88
N LYS A 83 -12.20 24.57 -5.17
CA LYS A 83 -13.51 24.75 -4.50
C LYS A 83 -13.43 25.83 -3.42
N ILE A 84 -12.37 25.84 -2.62
CA ILE A 84 -12.16 26.88 -1.59
C ILE A 84 -11.99 28.26 -2.25
N GLU A 85 -11.20 28.38 -3.32
CA GLU A 85 -11.05 29.65 -4.04
C GLU A 85 -12.38 30.15 -4.64
N THR A 86 -13.16 29.25 -5.24
CA THR A 86 -14.48 29.58 -5.79
C THR A 86 -15.43 30.08 -4.70
N LEU A 87 -15.45 29.40 -3.55
CA LEU A 87 -16.23 29.83 -2.39
C LEU A 87 -15.77 31.19 -1.87
N ASN A 88 -14.47 31.42 -1.81
CA ASN A 88 -13.91 32.68 -1.37
C ASN A 88 -14.26 33.83 -2.33
N GLN A 89 -14.25 33.59 -3.65
CA GLN A 89 -14.69 34.54 -4.67
C GLN A 89 -16.19 34.86 -4.52
N LEU A 90 -17.04 33.86 -4.31
CA LEU A 90 -18.47 34.06 -4.07
C LEU A 90 -18.71 34.94 -2.84
N VAL A 91 -18.07 34.61 -1.72
CA VAL A 91 -18.18 35.40 -0.48
C VAL A 91 -17.67 36.83 -0.69
N SER A 92 -16.52 37.00 -1.36
CA SER A 92 -15.96 38.31 -1.69
C SER A 92 -16.88 39.14 -2.60
N SER A 93 -17.63 38.48 -3.51
CA SER A 93 -18.59 39.15 -4.39
C SER A 93 -19.84 39.62 -3.67
N HIS A 94 -20.26 38.94 -2.60
CA HIS A 94 -21.41 39.30 -1.78
C HIS A 94 -21.08 40.27 -0.64
N LEU A 95 -19.79 40.51 -0.37
CA LEU A 95 -19.30 41.48 0.62
C LEU A 95 -18.88 42.83 -0.01
N LYS A 96 -19.03 42.99 -1.33
CA LYS A 96 -18.96 44.28 -2.04
C LYS A 96 -20.35 44.88 -2.17
#